data_AF-A0A534MPG1-F1
#
_entry.id   AF-A0A534MPG1-F1
#
_cell.length_a   1.000
_cell.length_b   1.000
_cell.length_c   1.000
_cell.angle_alpha   90.00
_cell.angle_beta   90.00
_cell.angle_gamma   90.00
#
_symmetry.space_group_name_H-M   'P 1'
#
loop_
_entity.id
_entity.type
_entity.pdbx_description
1 polymer ?
#
loop_
_entity_poly.entity_id
_entity_poly.type
_entity_poly.pdbx_seq_one_letter_code
_entity_poly.pdbx_strand_id
1 'polypeptide(L)'
;MQGNRCLYCDMLFNSAVERKGRLIYLKVNWDHFVPFAYSQNNYAYNFVAACQICNGIKGSSTFRTLEEARVYVMAIRTLKGIREDRDGGVAS
;
A
#
# COMPACT_ATOMS: atom_id res chain seq x y z
N MET A 1 15.52 2.55 -5.46
CA MET A 1 14.86 1.27 -5.09
C MET A 1 13.96 1.51 -3.87
N GLN A 2 12.81 0.85 -3.78
CA GLN A 2 11.82 1.05 -2.69
C GLN A 2 12.11 0.26 -1.40
N GLY A 3 13.24 -0.43 -1.30
CA GLY A 3 13.71 -1.04 -0.04
C GLY A 3 12.80 -2.13 0.54
N ASN A 4 12.12 -2.92 -0.31
CA ASN A 4 11.15 -3.94 0.11
C ASN A 4 9.97 -3.39 0.94
N ARG A 5 9.56 -2.14 0.66
CA ARG A 5 8.47 -1.45 1.35
C ARG A 5 7.36 -1.03 0.40
N CYS A 6 6.14 -0.99 0.91
CA CYS A 6 5.01 -0.38 0.24
C CYS A 6 5.23 1.13 0.10
N LEU A 7 5.08 1.68 -1.11
CA LEU A 7 5.25 3.12 -1.35
C LEU A 7 4.37 4.01 -0.45
N TYR A 8 3.15 3.54 -0.16
CA TYR A 8 2.11 4.35 0.49
C TYR A 8 2.09 4.27 2.02
N CYS A 9 2.48 3.14 2.60
CA CYS A 9 2.45 2.96 4.07
C CYS A 9 3.81 2.67 4.68
N ASP A 10 4.87 2.57 3.87
CA ASP A 10 6.27 2.34 4.26
C ASP A 10 6.59 1.05 5.05
N MET A 11 5.55 0.26 5.37
CA MET A 11 5.70 -1.07 5.94
C MET A 11 6.45 -2.01 5.00
N LEU A 12 7.23 -2.91 5.58
CA LEU A 12 7.89 -4.00 4.86
C LEU A 12 6.83 -4.94 4.27
N PHE A 13 7.12 -5.47 3.08
CA PHE A 13 6.38 -6.63 2.59
C PHE A 13 6.61 -7.82 3.54
N ASN A 14 5.60 -8.67 3.66
CA ASN A 14 5.46 -9.76 4.63
C ASN A 14 5.31 -9.32 6.10
N SER A 15 5.22 -8.02 6.41
CA SER A 15 4.74 -7.60 7.73
C SER A 15 3.26 -7.95 7.92
N ALA A 16 2.88 -8.26 9.16
CA ALA A 16 1.50 -8.50 9.54
C ALA A 16 0.76 -7.21 9.86
N VAL A 17 -0.51 -7.15 9.45
CA VAL A 17 -1.47 -6.14 9.88
C VAL A 17 -2.74 -6.83 10.35
N GLU A 18 -3.40 -6.26 11.33
CA GLU A 18 -4.70 -6.72 11.79
C GLU A 18 -5.82 -5.98 11.04
N ARG A 19 -6.85 -6.72 10.64
CA ARG A 19 -8.10 -6.15 10.13
C ARG A 19 -9.27 -7.02 10.59
N LYS A 20 -10.15 -6.45 11.42
CA LYS A 20 -11.34 -7.15 11.96
C LYS A 20 -10.97 -8.44 12.71
N GLY A 21 -9.95 -8.41 13.57
CA GLY A 21 -9.53 -9.58 14.36
C GLY A 21 -8.79 -10.66 13.56
N ARG A 22 -8.36 -10.35 12.32
CA ARG A 22 -7.61 -11.29 11.46
C ARG A 22 -6.28 -10.69 11.06
N LEU A 23 -5.22 -11.49 11.17
CA LEU A 23 -3.90 -11.16 10.63
C LEU A 23 -3.90 -11.29 9.11
N ILE A 24 -3.34 -10.29 8.44
CA ILE A 24 -3.13 -10.23 7.01
C ILE A 24 -1.67 -9.86 6.76
N TYR A 25 -0.96 -10.68 6.00
CA TYR A 25 0.42 -10.38 5.60
C TYR A 25 0.42 -9.50 4.35
N LEU A 26 1.25 -8.45 4.36
CA LEU A 26 1.39 -7.54 3.23
C LEU A 26 2.11 -8.22 2.06
N LYS A 27 1.43 -8.35 0.92
CA LYS A 27 1.98 -8.87 -0.33
C LYS A 27 2.28 -7.70 -1.26
N VAL A 28 3.39 -7.79 -1.99
CA VAL A 28 3.67 -6.85 -3.07
C VAL A 28 2.60 -6.96 -4.15
N ASN A 29 2.16 -5.81 -4.65
CA ASN A 29 1.32 -5.65 -5.81
C ASN A 29 1.87 -4.46 -6.61
N TRP A 30 2.09 -4.68 -7.91
CA TRP A 30 2.55 -3.62 -8.81
C TRP A 30 1.39 -2.70 -9.15
N ASP A 31 1.48 -1.45 -8.71
CA ASP A 31 0.46 -0.44 -8.93
C ASP A 31 0.93 0.57 -9.97
N HIS A 32 0.01 1.03 -10.81
CA HIS A 32 0.23 2.16 -11.70
C HIS A 32 0.11 3.46 -10.90
N PHE A 33 1.19 4.23 -10.79
CA PHE A 33 1.19 5.53 -10.11
C PHE A 33 0.13 6.47 -10.70
N VAL A 34 0.10 6.58 -12.04
CA VAL A 34 -1.04 7.09 -12.80
C VAL A 34 -1.85 5.89 -13.30
N PRO A 35 -3.11 5.69 -12.84
CA PRO A 35 -3.93 4.55 -13.23
C PRO A 35 -4.01 4.32 -14.74
N PHE A 36 -3.96 3.05 -15.15
CA PHE A 36 -4.04 2.65 -16.56
C PHE A 36 -5.30 3.21 -17.25
N ALA A 37 -6.44 3.26 -16.54
CA ALA A 37 -7.70 3.78 -17.06
C ALA A 37 -7.63 5.25 -17.54
N TYR A 38 -6.64 6.02 -17.06
CA TYR A 38 -6.48 7.43 -17.42
C TYR A 38 -5.48 7.66 -18.56
N SER A 39 -4.37 6.92 -18.56
CA SER A 39 -3.21 7.21 -19.44
C SER A 39 -2.76 6.04 -20.30
N GLN A 40 -3.26 4.83 -20.03
CA GLN A 40 -2.79 3.57 -20.62
C GLN A 40 -1.26 3.36 -20.55
N ASN A 41 -0.60 4.06 -19.64
CA ASN A 41 0.85 4.07 -19.53
C ASN A 41 1.35 2.81 -18.80
N ASN A 42 1.88 1.86 -19.58
CA ASN A 42 2.47 0.60 -19.09
C ASN A 42 4.01 0.62 -19.06
N TYR A 43 4.64 1.79 -19.10
CA TYR A 43 6.09 1.85 -18.95
C TYR A 43 6.49 1.59 -17.49
N ALA A 44 7.63 0.92 -17.29
CA ALA A 44 8.13 0.52 -15.98
C ALA A 44 8.23 1.70 -14.98
N TYR A 45 8.48 2.92 -15.44
CA TYR A 45 8.56 4.12 -14.60
C TYR A 45 7.22 4.54 -13.98
N ASN A 46 6.09 4.07 -14.52
CA ASN A 46 4.77 4.30 -13.96
C ASN A 46 4.38 3.23 -12.93
N PHE A 47 5.19 2.18 -12.75
CA PHE A 47 4.91 1.12 -11.77
C PHE A 47 5.62 1.39 -10.44
N VAL A 48 4.89 1.15 -9.36
CA VAL A 48 5.40 1.23 -7.99
C VAL A 48 5.04 -0.04 -7.23
N ALA A 49 5.90 -0.44 -6.28
CA ALA A 49 5.59 -1.50 -5.35
C ALA A 49 4.65 -0.97 -4.26
N ALA A 50 3.42 -1.46 -4.22
CA ALA A 50 2.43 -1.18 -3.18
C ALA A 50 2.01 -2.49 -2.51
N CYS A 51 1.53 -2.44 -1.26
CA CYS A 51 0.86 -3.61 -0.70
C CYS A 51 -0.54 -3.76 -1.30
N GLN A 52 -1.07 -4.98 -1.33
CA GLN A 52 -2.41 -5.28 -1.84
C GLN A 52 -3.53 -4.43 -1.20
N ILE A 53 -3.34 -4.02 0.06
CA ILE A 53 -4.28 -3.18 0.79
C ILE A 53 -4.23 -1.73 0.28
N CYS A 54 -3.03 -1.14 0.21
CA CYS A 54 -2.88 0.25 -0.23
C CYS A 54 -3.23 0.41 -1.71
N ASN A 55 -2.87 -0.56 -2.56
CA ASN A 55 -3.29 -0.58 -3.97
C ASN A 55 -4.82 -0.59 -4.08
N GLY A 56 -5.51 -1.49 -3.35
CA GLY A 56 -6.97 -1.54 -3.36
C GLY A 56 -7.65 -0.29 -2.79
N ILE A 57 -7.01 0.41 -1.84
CA ILE A 57 -7.52 1.69 -1.32
C ILE A 57 -7.33 2.82 -2.33
N LYS A 58 -6.14 2.94 -2.94
CA LYS A 58 -5.88 3.94 -3.97
C LYS A 58 -6.82 3.75 -5.16
N GLY A 59 -7.00 2.50 -5.60
CA GLY A 59 -7.83 2.17 -6.75
C GLY A 59 -7.45 2.99 -7.98
N SER A 60 -8.45 3.66 -8.57
CA SER A 60 -8.29 4.54 -9.74
C SER A 60 -8.09 6.02 -9.40
N SER A 61 -7.89 6.38 -8.12
CA SER A 61 -7.64 7.77 -7.74
C SER A 61 -6.27 8.24 -8.23
N THR A 62 -6.23 9.49 -8.70
CA THR A 62 -5.02 10.19 -9.12
C THR A 62 -4.66 11.28 -8.12
N PHE A 63 -3.37 11.48 -7.88
CA PHE A 63 -2.84 12.48 -6.95
C PHE A 63 -1.75 13.30 -7.64
N ARG A 64 -1.58 14.56 -7.24
CA ARG A 64 -0.52 15.42 -7.79
C ARG A 64 0.84 15.08 -7.19
N THR A 65 0.84 14.64 -5.93
CA THR A 65 2.05 14.28 -5.21
C THR A 65 1.93 12.92 -4.54
N LEU A 66 3.07 12.28 -4.26
CA LEU A 66 3.10 11.07 -3.46
C LEU A 66 2.55 11.31 -2.05
N GLU A 67 2.79 12.49 -1.48
CA GLU A 67 2.33 12.83 -0.14
C GLU A 67 0.81 12.86 -0.06
N GLU A 68 0.13 13.46 -1.06
CA GLU A 68 -1.33 13.43 -1.17
C GLU A 68 -1.88 11.98 -1.22
N ALA A 69 -1.23 11.12 -2.00
CA ALA A 69 -1.61 9.71 -2.11
C ALA A 69 -1.44 8.98 -0.76
N ARG A 70 -0.36 9.26 -0.04
CA ARG A 70 -0.10 8.69 1.29
C ARG A 70 -1.15 9.14 2.30
N VAL A 71 -1.44 10.44 2.38
CA VAL A 71 -2.47 10.99 3.27
C VAL A 71 -3.81 10.33 3.00
N TYR A 72 -4.24 10.26 1.75
CA TYR A 72 -5.49 9.61 1.36
C TYR A 72 -5.52 8.13 1.79
N VAL A 73 -4.51 7.36 1.39
CA VAL A 73 -4.47 5.92 1.65
C VAL A 73 -4.47 5.63 3.15
N MET A 74 -3.67 6.37 3.93
CA MET A 74 -3.57 6.17 5.37
C MET A 74 -4.85 6.58 6.10
N ALA A 75 -5.54 7.64 5.68
CA ALA A 75 -6.85 8.01 6.23
C ALA A 75 -7.87 6.87 6.04
N ILE A 76 -7.94 6.29 4.83
CA ILE A 76 -8.86 5.18 4.55
C ILE A 76 -8.44 3.89 5.30
N ARG A 77 -7.15 3.62 5.48
CA ARG A 77 -6.68 2.49 6.32
C ARG A 77 -7.19 2.62 7.75
N THR A 78 -7.07 3.82 8.34
CA THR A 78 -7.56 4.14 9.68
C THR A 78 -9.08 3.92 9.77
N LEU A 79 -9.85 4.45 8.82
CA LEU A 79 -11.31 4.26 8.76
C LEU A 79 -11.71 2.79 8.61
N LYS A 80 -10.90 1.98 7.92
CA LYS A 80 -11.12 0.54 7.77
C LYS A 80 -10.63 -0.29 8.96
N GLY A 81 -10.06 0.35 9.99
CA GLY A 81 -9.54 -0.31 11.18
C GLY A 81 -8.33 -1.22 10.89
N ILE A 82 -7.50 -0.86 9.91
CA ILE A 82 -6.30 -1.64 9.54
C ILE A 82 -5.14 -1.14 10.40
N ARG A 83 -4.62 -2.00 11.26
CA ARG A 83 -3.59 -1.66 12.25
C ARG A 83 -2.36 -2.52 12.05
N GLU A 84 -1.19 -1.96 12.29
CA GLU A 84 0.04 -2.77 12.34
C GLU A 84 -0.07 -3.72 13.53
N ASP A 85 0.31 -4.98 13.32
CA ASP A 85 0.42 -5.92 14.41
C ASP A 85 1.67 -5.57 15.21
N ARG A 86 1.48 -4.99 16.40
CA ARG A 86 2.58 -4.55 17.28
C ARG A 86 3.09 -5.68 18.20
N ASP A 87 2.44 -6.84 18.15
CA ASP A 87 2.77 -8.01 18.98
C ASP A 87 3.65 -9.04 18.25
N GLY A 88 4.23 -8.68 17.10
CA GLY A 88 5.24 -9.44 16.37
C GLY A 88 6.62 -9.49 17.05
N GLY A 89 6.67 -9.65 18.36
CA GLY A 89 7.87 -10.05 19.08
C GLY A 89 8.42 -11.33 18.47
N VAL A 90 9.59 -11.20 17.84
CA VAL A 90 10.55 -12.23 17.43
C VAL A 90 9.98 -13.65 17.39
N ALA A 91 9.61 -14.12 16.19
CA ALA A 91 9.60 -15.54 15.94
C ALA A 91 11.06 -16.03 16.03
N SER A 92 11.34 -16.80 17.08
CA SER A 92 12.59 -17.53 17.30
C SER A 92 12.77 -18.65 16.27
#